data_AF-A0A6J0JNA8-F1
#
_entry.id   AF-A0A6J0JNA8-F1
#
_cell.length_a   1.000
_cell.length_b   1.000
_cell.length_c   1.000
_cell.angle_alpha   90.00
_cell.angle_beta   90.00
_cell.angle_gamma   90.00
#
_symmetry.space_group_name_H-M   'P 1'
#
loop_
_entity.id
_entity.type
_entity.pdbx_description
1 polymer ?
#
loop_
_entity_poly.entity_id
_entity_poly.type
_entity_poly.pdbx_seq_one_letter_code
_entity_poly.pdbx_strand_id
1 'polypeptide(L)'
;MCSRQMMCKKVKQLMYRPRTMYFHSSEPTYSLLGRILDYLQEKSQYSRAVIDLKAFVRFKRSAMAAGLFRAEMSMLLSSTLARTHSFPFRKTLKAFDPRIAMQRNPLPRTRRSRVSAFSSSSPSHPQNFPVPGLEDVFVGYLFGRKKATEVAHVVWEQVIRKGDTVVDATCGNGNDTLAMLKMVTDDSDGCGGCVYAMDIQKDAIESTSYLLDQSLGSKEKESVKLFNLCHSKMEEIVPENSCVRMVAFNLGYLPGGNKSVITVSNTTLLALKAAERVLMPGGLISLVVYIGHPGGREELGVVEAFGSGLPVSDWVCCKFQMLNRPLAPLLVFMFKREK
;
A
#
# COMPACT_ATOMS: atom_id res chain seq x y z
N MET A 1 -27.03 12.47 36.32
CA MET A 1 -25.56 12.25 36.46
C MET A 1 -25.17 11.04 37.32
N CYS A 2 -26.11 10.21 37.82
CA CYS A 2 -25.82 9.12 38.78
C CYS A 2 -25.34 7.79 38.14
N SER A 3 -25.72 7.46 36.89
CA SER A 3 -25.39 6.13 36.30
C SER A 3 -23.94 5.97 35.82
N ARG A 4 -23.23 7.05 35.47
CA ARG A 4 -21.84 6.97 34.96
C ARG A 4 -20.81 6.68 36.05
N GLN A 5 -20.99 7.23 37.25
CA GLN A 5 -20.08 6.98 38.38
C GLN A 5 -20.28 5.59 39.00
N MET A 6 -21.50 5.06 38.96
CA MET A 6 -21.83 3.73 39.50
C MET A 6 -21.24 2.60 38.63
N MET A 7 -21.26 2.76 37.30
CA MET A 7 -20.68 1.83 36.34
C MET A 7 -19.15 1.74 36.47
N CYS A 8 -18.48 2.88 36.69
CA CYS A 8 -17.03 2.91 36.86
C CYS A 8 -16.57 2.36 38.22
N LYS A 9 -17.37 2.51 39.28
CA LYS A 9 -17.08 1.94 40.62
C LYS A 9 -17.23 0.41 40.65
N LYS A 10 -18.25 -0.17 40.00
CA LYS A 10 -18.50 -1.62 40.01
C LYS A 10 -17.49 -2.41 39.15
N VAL A 11 -17.07 -1.84 38.01
CA VAL A 11 -15.98 -2.40 37.19
C VAL A 11 -14.64 -2.33 37.93
N LYS A 12 -14.36 -1.25 38.67
CA LYS A 12 -13.18 -1.19 39.55
C LYS A 12 -13.24 -2.20 40.71
N GLN A 13 -14.43 -2.46 41.27
CA GLN A 13 -14.61 -3.44 42.35
C GLN A 13 -14.41 -4.90 41.90
N LEU A 14 -14.76 -5.22 40.65
CA LEU A 14 -14.46 -6.52 40.03
C LEU A 14 -12.96 -6.69 39.70
N MET A 15 -12.23 -5.59 39.47
CA MET A 15 -10.81 -5.60 39.11
C MET A 15 -9.87 -5.55 40.33
N TYR A 16 -10.32 -5.09 41.50
CA TYR A 16 -9.52 -4.87 42.71
C TYR A 16 -10.10 -5.56 43.96
N ARG A 17 -10.42 -6.86 43.89
CA ARG A 17 -10.55 -7.65 45.12
C ARG A 17 -9.16 -8.14 45.56
N PRO A 18 -8.78 -7.94 46.84
CA PRO A 18 -7.47 -8.34 47.33
C PRO A 18 -7.37 -9.86 47.38
N ARG A 19 -6.16 -10.34 47.06
CA ARG A 19 -5.70 -11.73 47.07
C ARG A 19 -6.32 -12.55 48.21
N THR A 20 -7.14 -13.54 47.85
CA THR A 20 -7.28 -14.83 48.55
C THR A 20 -8.18 -15.72 47.70
N MET A 21 -7.64 -16.17 46.57
CA MET A 21 -8.02 -17.44 45.96
C MET A 21 -6.75 -18.02 45.37
N TYR A 22 -6.31 -19.13 45.94
CA TYR A 22 -5.27 -19.96 45.36
C TYR A 22 -5.68 -20.29 43.93
N PHE A 23 -4.88 -19.89 42.94
CA PHE A 23 -5.01 -20.38 41.59
C PHE A 23 -4.44 -21.80 41.57
N HIS A 24 -5.33 -22.81 41.59
CA HIS A 24 -5.00 -24.09 40.99
C HIS A 24 -5.01 -23.93 39.46
N SER A 25 -4.03 -24.56 38.82
CA SER A 25 -3.57 -24.33 37.46
C SER A 25 -4.49 -24.86 36.35
N SER A 26 -5.82 -24.73 36.48
CA SER A 26 -6.75 -25.36 35.52
C SER A 26 -8.17 -24.78 35.50
N GLU A 27 -8.35 -23.46 35.50
CA GLU A 27 -9.62 -22.87 35.00
C GLU A 27 -9.39 -22.11 33.68
N PRO A 28 -10.13 -22.44 32.61
CA PRO A 28 -9.90 -21.83 31.31
C PRO A 28 -10.44 -20.39 31.26
N THR A 29 -9.64 -19.52 30.64
CA THR A 29 -9.89 -18.10 30.30
C THR A 29 -11.27 -17.80 29.69
N TYR A 30 -11.97 -18.82 29.20
CA TYR A 30 -13.35 -18.76 28.73
C TYR A 30 -14.36 -18.39 29.85
N SER A 31 -14.10 -18.73 31.12
CA SER A 31 -15.06 -18.49 32.22
C SER A 31 -15.19 -17.01 32.60
N LEU A 32 -14.15 -16.20 32.38
CA LEU A 32 -14.16 -14.76 32.66
C LEU A 32 -14.77 -13.97 31.50
N LEU A 33 -14.47 -14.37 30.25
CA LEU A 33 -15.06 -13.75 29.06
C LEU A 33 -16.56 -14.01 28.99
N GLY A 34 -16.99 -15.23 29.31
CA GLY A 34 -18.41 -15.59 29.41
C GLY A 34 -19.15 -14.74 30.44
N ARG A 35 -18.61 -14.59 31.65
CA ARG A 35 -19.19 -13.74 32.70
C ARG A 35 -19.29 -12.26 32.32
N ILE A 36 -18.36 -11.75 31.52
CA ILE A 36 -18.39 -10.37 31.02
C ILE A 36 -19.45 -10.20 29.92
N LEU A 37 -19.58 -11.18 29.02
CA LEU A 37 -20.61 -11.15 27.97
C LEU A 37 -22.00 -11.32 28.56
N ASP A 38 -22.18 -12.24 29.52
CA ASP A 38 -23.45 -12.44 30.23
C ASP A 38 -23.88 -11.18 30.98
N TYR A 39 -22.94 -10.48 31.64
CA TYR A 39 -23.23 -9.19 32.29
C TYR A 39 -23.66 -8.09 31.29
N LEU A 40 -23.01 -8.03 30.12
CA LEU A 40 -23.35 -7.07 29.06
C LEU A 40 -24.71 -7.40 28.42
N GLN A 41 -25.03 -8.69 28.30
CA GLN A 41 -26.27 -9.19 27.72
C GLN A 41 -27.46 -9.04 28.68
N GLU A 42 -27.28 -9.33 29.97
CA GLU A 42 -28.24 -9.06 31.04
C GLU A 42 -28.57 -7.56 31.15
N LYS A 43 -27.57 -6.68 30.97
CA LYS A 43 -27.78 -5.21 30.95
C LYS A 43 -28.45 -4.69 29.68
N SER A 44 -28.36 -5.42 28.56
CA SER A 44 -29.01 -5.08 27.30
C SER A 44 -30.53 -5.30 27.32
N GLN A 45 -31.00 -6.21 28.18
CA GLN A 45 -32.43 -6.49 28.37
C GLN A 45 -33.16 -5.40 29.18
N TYR A 46 -32.46 -4.61 29.99
CA TYR A 46 -33.13 -3.65 30.90
C TYR A 46 -33.15 -2.19 30.44
N SER A 47 -32.51 -1.85 29.32
CA SER A 47 -32.63 -0.53 28.70
C SER A 47 -31.94 -0.56 27.34
N ARG A 48 -32.55 0.06 26.31
CA ARG A 48 -31.91 0.39 25.02
C ARG A 48 -30.63 1.21 25.26
N ALA A 49 -29.53 0.56 25.58
CA ALA A 49 -28.26 1.20 25.88
C ALA A 49 -27.29 0.88 24.74
N VAL A 50 -27.09 1.87 23.88
CA VAL A 50 -25.93 1.96 22.99
C VAL A 50 -24.68 1.77 23.84
N ILE A 51 -23.94 0.69 23.62
CA ILE A 51 -22.62 0.53 24.23
C ILE A 51 -21.75 1.65 23.66
N ASP A 52 -21.39 2.62 24.49
CA ASP A 52 -20.54 3.75 24.11
C ASP A 52 -19.18 3.20 23.64
N LEU A 53 -18.94 3.25 22.33
CA LEU A 53 -17.76 2.72 21.67
C LEU A 53 -16.46 3.30 22.27
N LYS A 54 -16.52 4.52 22.84
CA LYS A 54 -15.37 5.14 23.53
C LYS A 54 -15.08 4.47 24.87
N ALA A 55 -16.11 4.00 25.58
CA ALA A 55 -15.95 3.23 26.82
C ALA A 55 -15.35 1.84 26.53
N PHE A 56 -15.78 1.20 25.43
CA PHE A 56 -15.23 -0.09 24.99
C PHE A 56 -13.75 0.02 24.58
N VAL A 57 -13.39 1.06 23.81
CA VAL A 57 -11.99 1.30 23.42
C VAL A 57 -11.09 1.62 24.62
N ARG A 58 -11.60 2.35 25.64
CA ARG A 58 -10.88 2.57 26.89
C ARG A 58 -10.68 1.29 27.70
N PHE A 59 -11.72 0.46 27.82
CA PHE A 59 -11.62 -0.83 28.48
C PHE A 59 -10.58 -1.73 27.81
N LYS A 60 -10.62 -1.83 26.47
CA LYS A 60 -9.65 -2.61 25.67
C LYS A 60 -8.22 -2.14 25.90
N ARG A 61 -7.99 -0.83 25.96
CA ARG A 61 -6.66 -0.25 26.25
C ARG A 61 -6.19 -0.52 27.68
N SER A 62 -7.05 -0.36 28.68
CA SER A 62 -6.69 -0.62 30.08
C SER A 62 -6.46 -2.11 30.37
N ALA A 63 -7.20 -3.02 29.73
CA ALA A 63 -7.05 -4.46 29.92
C ALA A 63 -5.76 -5.01 29.27
N MET A 64 -5.35 -4.46 28.12
CA MET A 64 -4.05 -4.79 27.52
C MET A 64 -2.87 -4.22 28.33
N ALA A 65 -3.01 -3.01 28.87
CA ALA A 65 -1.98 -2.41 29.72
C ALA A 65 -1.77 -3.16 31.05
N ALA A 66 -2.79 -3.85 31.56
CA ALA A 66 -2.74 -4.65 32.79
C ALA A 66 -2.26 -6.11 32.55
N GLY A 67 -1.84 -6.47 31.33
CA GLY A 67 -1.36 -7.82 31.01
C GLY A 67 -2.43 -8.91 31.02
N LEU A 68 -3.71 -8.55 31.13
CA LEU A 68 -4.85 -9.46 31.25
C LEU A 68 -5.36 -9.99 29.90
N PHE A 69 -4.75 -9.62 28.77
CA PHE A 69 -5.18 -10.01 27.43
C PHE A 69 -4.01 -10.38 26.51
N ARG A 70 -4.02 -11.60 25.95
CA ARG A 70 -3.20 -11.97 24.78
C ARG A 70 -3.93 -11.63 23.47
N ALA A 71 -3.16 -11.31 22.43
CA ALA A 71 -3.62 -10.71 21.16
C ALA A 71 -4.74 -11.50 20.45
N GLU A 72 -4.80 -12.82 20.59
CA GLU A 72 -5.81 -13.68 19.96
C GLU A 72 -7.23 -13.42 20.49
N MET A 73 -7.38 -13.04 21.77
CA MET A 73 -8.70 -12.73 22.36
C MET A 73 -9.28 -11.38 21.90
N SER A 74 -8.44 -10.46 21.42
CA SER A 74 -8.84 -9.15 20.89
C SER A 74 -9.58 -9.28 19.55
N MET A 75 -9.23 -10.28 18.74
CA MET A 75 -9.90 -10.58 17.48
C MET A 75 -11.27 -11.22 17.73
N LEU A 76 -11.36 -12.17 18.66
CA LEU A 76 -12.61 -12.86 19.04
C LEU A 76 -13.67 -11.92 19.62
N LEU A 77 -13.29 -10.94 20.46
CA LEU A 77 -14.22 -9.93 20.98
C LEU A 77 -14.73 -8.98 19.87
N SER A 78 -13.87 -8.65 18.92
CA SER A 78 -14.21 -7.74 17.81
C SER A 78 -15.12 -8.44 16.78
N SER A 79 -14.91 -9.73 16.53
CA SER A 79 -15.73 -10.54 15.62
C SER A 79 -17.08 -10.94 16.22
N THR A 80 -17.14 -11.20 17.53
CA THR A 80 -18.40 -11.55 18.22
C THR A 80 -19.35 -10.35 18.29
N LEU A 81 -18.84 -9.13 18.54
CA LEU A 81 -19.65 -7.89 18.51
C LEU A 81 -20.16 -7.52 17.12
N ALA A 82 -19.39 -7.85 16.07
CA ALA A 82 -19.81 -7.65 14.68
C ALA A 82 -20.90 -8.64 14.25
N ARG A 83 -20.96 -9.83 14.88
CA ARG A 83 -21.95 -10.89 14.58
C ARG A 83 -23.26 -10.76 15.36
N THR A 84 -23.26 -10.19 16.56
CA THR A 84 -24.46 -10.11 17.43
C THR A 84 -25.36 -8.90 17.18
N HIS A 85 -24.93 -7.91 16.39
CA HIS A 85 -25.78 -6.78 16.00
C HIS A 85 -25.77 -6.60 14.48
N SER A 86 -26.79 -7.13 13.82
CA SER A 86 -27.21 -6.74 12.47
C SER A 86 -27.73 -5.30 12.49
N PHE A 87 -26.81 -4.33 12.53
CA PHE A 87 -27.10 -2.91 12.33
C PHE A 87 -26.35 -2.40 11.08
N PRO A 88 -27.03 -1.67 10.17
CA PRO A 88 -26.40 -1.14 8.97
C PRO A 88 -25.44 -0.02 9.35
N PHE A 89 -24.15 -0.22 9.10
CA PHE A 89 -23.11 0.80 9.29
C PHE A 89 -23.17 1.83 8.15
N ARG A 90 -24.28 2.57 8.09
CA ARG A 90 -24.53 3.63 7.11
C ARG A 90 -25.22 4.80 7.82
N LYS A 91 -24.50 5.50 8.71
CA LYS A 91 -24.78 6.88 9.17
C LYS A 91 -23.74 7.38 10.19
N THR A 92 -22.53 7.67 9.72
CA THR A 92 -21.73 8.79 10.26
C THR A 92 -20.99 9.52 9.14
N LEU A 93 -21.64 9.67 7.98
CA LEU A 93 -21.27 10.60 6.92
C LEU A 93 -22.58 11.10 6.31
N LYS A 94 -22.69 12.43 6.15
CA LYS A 94 -23.84 13.24 5.67
C LYS A 94 -24.76 13.83 6.75
N ALA A 95 -24.23 14.78 7.51
CA ALA A 95 -24.92 16.05 7.72
C ALA A 95 -24.47 16.99 6.59
N PHE A 96 -25.21 16.99 5.48
CA PHE A 96 -25.26 18.01 4.42
C PHE A 96 -26.41 17.59 3.51
N ASP A 97 -27.56 18.24 3.61
CA ASP A 97 -28.76 17.95 2.83
C ASP A 97 -29.27 19.25 2.17
N PRO A 98 -29.19 19.39 0.84
CA PRO A 98 -29.67 20.55 0.13
C PRO A 98 -31.12 20.33 -0.29
N ARG A 99 -32.06 20.68 0.61
CA ARG A 99 -33.42 21.15 0.26
C ARG A 99 -34.19 21.65 1.49
N ILE A 100 -33.68 22.72 2.10
CA ILE A 100 -34.50 23.71 2.81
C ILE A 100 -34.62 24.92 1.88
N ALA A 101 -35.63 24.88 1.00
CA ALA A 101 -36.20 25.93 0.14
C ALA A 101 -37.13 25.17 -0.83
N MET A 102 -38.45 25.35 -0.93
CA MET A 102 -39.35 26.46 -0.65
C MET A 102 -40.78 25.92 -0.38
N GLN A 103 -41.59 26.70 0.32
CA GLN A 103 -43.07 26.58 0.37
C GLN A 103 -43.72 27.61 -0.58
N ARG A 104 -44.88 27.21 -1.16
CA ARG A 104 -46.02 27.96 -1.80
C ARG A 104 -45.96 28.39 -3.28
N ASN A 105 -46.73 27.70 -4.15
CA ASN A 105 -48.00 28.14 -4.78
C ASN A 105 -48.64 27.02 -5.67
N PRO A 106 -49.95 27.05 -6.04
CA PRO A 106 -50.73 25.84 -6.40
C PRO A 106 -51.04 25.62 -7.92
N LEU A 107 -51.09 24.32 -8.33
CA LEU A 107 -51.84 23.60 -9.41
C LEU A 107 -51.84 24.14 -10.89
N PRO A 108 -52.08 23.31 -11.96
CA PRO A 108 -52.82 22.05 -12.00
C PRO A 108 -52.18 20.85 -12.77
N ARG A 109 -52.86 19.71 -12.59
CA ARG A 109 -52.66 18.35 -13.12
C ARG A 109 -52.58 18.23 -14.64
N THR A 110 -51.69 17.35 -15.15
CA THR A 110 -51.98 16.48 -16.30
C THR A 110 -51.32 15.09 -16.21
N ARG A 111 -52.18 14.07 -16.26
CA ARG A 111 -52.07 12.63 -16.61
C ARG A 111 -50.75 11.84 -16.45
N ARG A 112 -50.86 10.77 -15.65
CA ARG A 112 -50.04 9.54 -15.67
C ARG A 112 -50.08 8.87 -17.05
N SER A 113 -48.91 8.48 -17.57
CA SER A 113 -48.76 7.34 -18.48
C SER A 113 -47.84 6.31 -17.85
N ARG A 114 -48.27 5.04 -17.90
CA ARG A 114 -47.64 3.86 -17.30
C ARG A 114 -46.26 3.61 -17.93
N VAL A 115 -45.26 3.32 -17.10
CA VAL A 115 -44.00 2.71 -17.55
C VAL A 115 -44.23 1.20 -17.64
N SER A 116 -44.23 0.68 -18.86
CA SER A 116 -44.10 -0.74 -19.17
C SER A 116 -42.68 -1.21 -18.89
N ALA A 117 -42.55 -2.36 -18.25
CA ALA A 117 -41.28 -3.03 -18.03
C ALA A 117 -40.58 -3.33 -19.37
N PHE A 118 -39.38 -2.82 -19.56
CA PHE A 118 -38.45 -3.32 -20.56
C PHE A 118 -37.35 -4.11 -19.85
N SER A 119 -37.31 -5.40 -20.18
CA SER A 119 -36.22 -6.33 -19.92
C SER A 119 -34.94 -5.81 -20.57
N SER A 120 -33.93 -5.48 -19.75
CA SER A 120 -32.58 -5.21 -20.23
C SER A 120 -31.74 -6.47 -20.14
N SER A 121 -31.50 -7.07 -21.30
CA SER A 121 -30.37 -7.98 -21.55
C SER A 121 -29.06 -7.27 -21.18
N SER A 122 -28.36 -7.80 -20.18
CA SER A 122 -27.03 -7.33 -19.77
C SER A 122 -26.00 -7.62 -20.86
N PRO A 123 -25.16 -6.64 -21.28
CA PRO A 123 -24.03 -6.94 -22.14
C PRO A 123 -22.97 -7.68 -21.34
N SER A 124 -22.45 -8.76 -21.92
CA SER A 124 -21.35 -9.56 -21.42
C SER A 124 -20.11 -8.70 -21.19
N HIS A 125 -19.74 -8.48 -19.92
CA HIS A 125 -18.41 -7.99 -19.58
C HIS A 125 -17.37 -9.07 -19.92
N PRO A 126 -16.29 -8.74 -20.66
CA PRO A 126 -15.16 -9.64 -20.75
C PRO A 126 -14.47 -9.67 -19.38
N GLN A 127 -14.67 -10.76 -18.63
CA GLN A 127 -13.84 -11.07 -17.48
C GLN A 127 -12.47 -11.51 -17.98
N ASN A 128 -11.50 -10.61 -17.90
CA ASN A 128 -10.08 -10.93 -17.87
C ASN A 128 -9.39 -9.82 -17.08
N PHE A 129 -9.49 -9.89 -15.75
CA PHE A 129 -8.56 -9.17 -14.86
C PHE A 129 -7.25 -9.95 -14.88
N PRO A 130 -6.11 -9.39 -15.32
CA PRO A 130 -4.89 -10.17 -15.40
C PRO A 130 -4.20 -10.21 -14.03
N VAL A 131 -3.72 -11.40 -13.68
CA VAL A 131 -2.87 -11.77 -12.54
C VAL A 131 -3.58 -11.96 -11.18
N PRO A 132 -3.85 -13.22 -10.79
CA PRO A 132 -4.21 -13.59 -9.42
C PRO A 132 -3.17 -13.09 -8.41
N GLY A 133 -3.60 -12.41 -7.34
CA GLY A 133 -2.72 -11.93 -6.26
C GLY A 133 -2.35 -10.44 -6.31
N LEU A 134 -2.64 -9.73 -7.42
CA LEU A 134 -2.53 -8.26 -7.50
C LEU A 134 -3.33 -7.57 -6.38
N GLU A 135 -4.56 -8.03 -6.18
CA GLU A 135 -5.45 -7.53 -5.13
C GLU A 135 -4.84 -7.74 -3.75
N ASP A 136 -4.23 -8.89 -3.49
CA ASP A 136 -3.65 -9.22 -2.19
C ASP A 136 -2.46 -8.33 -1.83
N VAL A 137 -1.59 -8.01 -2.80
CA VAL A 137 -0.44 -7.13 -2.56
C VAL A 137 -0.89 -5.68 -2.35
N PHE A 138 -1.79 -5.17 -3.20
CA PHE A 138 -2.33 -3.82 -3.04
C PHE A 138 -3.13 -3.65 -1.76
N VAL A 139 -4.06 -4.58 -1.46
CA VAL A 139 -4.82 -4.59 -0.21
C VAL A 139 -3.89 -4.77 0.99
N GLY A 140 -2.87 -5.61 0.86
CA GLY A 140 -1.81 -5.78 1.85
C GLY A 140 -1.07 -4.47 2.12
N TYR A 141 -0.74 -3.69 1.09
CA TYR A 141 -0.11 -2.37 1.23
C TYR A 141 -1.05 -1.38 1.91
N LEU A 142 -2.32 -1.31 1.50
CA LEU A 142 -3.35 -0.47 2.12
C LEU A 142 -3.55 -0.80 3.61
N PHE A 143 -3.44 -2.06 3.99
CA PHE A 143 -3.48 -2.50 5.39
C PHE A 143 -2.12 -2.42 6.10
N GLY A 144 -1.09 -1.92 5.43
CA GLY A 144 0.26 -1.73 5.99
C GLY A 144 1.00 -3.02 6.31
N ARG A 145 0.67 -4.13 5.64
CA ARG A 145 1.28 -5.46 5.76
C ARG A 145 2.33 -5.75 4.69
N LYS A 146 2.30 -5.00 3.58
CA LYS A 146 3.22 -5.13 2.43
C LYS A 146 4.07 -3.87 2.27
N LYS A 147 5.28 -4.03 1.75
CA LYS A 147 6.22 -2.93 1.46
C LYS A 147 5.87 -2.24 0.14
N ALA A 148 6.34 -1.00 -0.01
CA ALA A 148 6.21 -0.23 -1.24
C ALA A 148 6.85 -0.95 -2.44
N THR A 149 8.05 -1.51 -2.26
CA THR A 149 8.77 -2.26 -3.31
C THR A 149 7.99 -3.49 -3.81
N GLU A 150 7.27 -4.20 -2.92
CA GLU A 150 6.42 -5.33 -3.32
C GLU A 150 5.28 -4.87 -4.24
N VAL A 151 4.66 -3.72 -3.96
CA VAL A 151 3.63 -3.15 -4.84
C VAL A 151 4.25 -2.73 -6.17
N ALA A 152 5.44 -2.13 -6.15
CA ALA A 152 6.16 -1.76 -7.36
C ALA A 152 6.40 -2.97 -8.27
N HIS A 153 6.96 -4.06 -7.73
CA HIS A 153 7.23 -5.29 -8.50
C HIS A 153 5.98 -5.84 -9.18
N VAL A 154 4.85 -5.88 -8.49
CA VAL A 154 3.59 -6.36 -9.08
C VAL A 154 3.09 -5.44 -10.21
N VAL A 155 3.29 -4.13 -10.10
CA VAL A 155 2.99 -3.20 -11.20
C VAL A 155 3.96 -3.44 -12.37
N TRP A 156 5.23 -3.71 -12.09
CA TRP A 156 6.24 -3.97 -13.10
C TRP A 156 5.92 -5.21 -13.92
N GLU A 157 5.41 -6.28 -13.30
CA GLU A 157 4.96 -7.50 -13.98
C GLU A 157 3.83 -7.27 -15.01
N GLN A 158 3.06 -6.19 -14.88
CA GLN A 158 2.03 -5.83 -15.85
C GLN A 158 2.59 -5.06 -17.07
N VAL A 159 3.78 -4.50 -16.94
CA VAL A 159 4.39 -3.63 -17.95
C VAL A 159 5.53 -4.34 -18.67
N ILE A 160 6.39 -5.03 -17.93
CA ILE A 160 7.56 -5.72 -18.46
C ILE A 160 7.13 -7.00 -19.17
N ARG A 161 7.59 -7.16 -20.41
CA ARG A 161 7.44 -8.36 -21.21
C ARG A 161 8.79 -9.06 -21.36
N LYS A 162 8.73 -10.35 -21.70
CA LYS A 162 9.91 -11.14 -22.05
C LYS A 162 10.62 -10.51 -23.26
N GLY A 163 11.94 -10.43 -23.19
CA GLY A 163 12.77 -9.77 -24.20
C GLY A 163 12.86 -8.24 -24.09
N ASP A 164 12.13 -7.59 -23.16
CA ASP A 164 12.24 -6.14 -22.99
C ASP A 164 13.62 -5.73 -22.44
N THR A 165 13.98 -4.47 -22.72
CA THR A 165 15.10 -3.80 -22.05
C THR A 165 14.58 -2.94 -20.90
N VAL A 166 15.21 -3.09 -19.72
CA VAL A 166 14.84 -2.37 -18.50
C VAL A 166 16.07 -1.82 -17.78
N VAL A 167 15.87 -0.77 -16.98
CA VAL A 167 16.94 -0.06 -16.28
C VAL A 167 16.63 0.00 -14.79
N ASP A 168 17.56 -0.50 -13.97
CA ASP A 168 17.63 -0.25 -12.54
C ASP A 168 18.64 0.89 -12.29
N ALA A 169 18.12 2.09 -12.03
CA ALA A 169 18.94 3.30 -11.90
C ALA A 169 19.66 3.41 -10.53
N THR A 170 19.36 2.51 -9.59
CA THR A 170 19.89 2.52 -8.21
C THR A 170 19.94 1.10 -7.66
N CYS A 171 20.82 0.27 -8.22
CA CYS A 171 20.72 -1.19 -8.03
C CYS A 171 20.95 -1.64 -6.57
N GLY A 172 21.76 -0.89 -5.81
CA GLY A 172 22.00 -1.16 -4.40
C GLY A 172 22.45 -2.60 -4.13
N ASN A 173 21.66 -3.35 -3.35
CA ASN A 173 21.96 -4.77 -3.06
C ASN A 173 21.48 -5.75 -4.16
N GLY A 174 20.93 -5.25 -5.27
CA GLY A 174 20.60 -6.04 -6.46
C GLY A 174 19.22 -6.72 -6.46
N ASN A 175 18.37 -6.50 -5.45
CA ASN A 175 17.06 -7.16 -5.37
C ASN A 175 16.13 -6.76 -6.53
N ASP A 176 16.08 -5.46 -6.86
CA ASP A 176 15.26 -4.93 -7.94
C ASP A 176 15.83 -5.38 -9.30
N THR A 177 17.15 -5.34 -9.47
CA THR A 177 17.87 -5.88 -10.63
C THR A 177 17.53 -7.36 -10.89
N LEU A 178 17.60 -8.21 -9.86
CA LEU A 178 17.28 -9.63 -9.97
C LEU A 178 15.80 -9.87 -10.31
N ALA A 179 14.89 -9.08 -9.71
CA ALA A 179 13.46 -9.17 -10.01
C ALA A 179 13.18 -8.79 -11.47
N MET A 180 13.76 -7.68 -11.95
CA MET A 180 13.67 -7.26 -13.34
C MET A 180 14.21 -8.31 -14.30
N LEU A 181 15.36 -8.92 -13.99
CA LEU A 181 15.94 -9.96 -14.83
C LEU A 181 14.95 -11.12 -15.02
N LYS A 182 14.38 -11.63 -13.94
CA LYS A 182 13.37 -12.70 -14.00
C LYS A 182 12.14 -12.32 -14.81
N MET A 183 11.77 -11.04 -14.82
CA MET A 183 10.65 -10.54 -15.62
C MET A 183 10.98 -10.52 -17.11
N VAL A 184 12.21 -10.14 -17.49
CA VAL A 184 12.62 -10.01 -18.91
C VAL A 184 13.16 -11.29 -19.54
N THR A 185 13.68 -12.25 -18.76
CA THR A 185 14.25 -13.50 -19.29
C THR A 185 13.17 -14.50 -19.68
N ASP A 186 13.21 -15.01 -20.90
CA ASP A 186 12.39 -16.15 -21.34
C ASP A 186 13.15 -17.46 -21.12
N ASP A 187 12.44 -18.54 -20.78
CA ASP A 187 12.98 -19.89 -20.70
C ASP A 187 13.35 -20.44 -22.10
N SER A 188 12.86 -19.78 -23.15
CA SER A 188 13.14 -20.13 -24.54
C SER A 188 14.32 -19.32 -25.12
N ASP A 189 15.25 -20.08 -25.70
CA ASP A 189 16.65 -19.75 -25.97
C ASP A 189 16.94 -18.62 -27.01
N GLY A 190 15.94 -17.82 -27.39
CA GLY A 190 15.94 -17.09 -28.67
C GLY A 190 15.98 -15.55 -28.64
N CYS A 191 15.64 -14.87 -27.55
CA CYS A 191 15.74 -13.40 -27.48
C CYS A 191 15.93 -12.93 -26.03
N GLY A 192 17.16 -12.62 -25.64
CA GLY A 192 17.50 -12.24 -24.27
C GLY A 192 17.03 -10.83 -23.95
N GLY A 193 16.14 -10.69 -22.97
CA GLY A 193 15.88 -9.40 -22.33
C GLY A 193 17.15 -8.84 -21.70
N CYS A 194 17.21 -7.52 -21.49
CA CYS A 194 18.42 -6.88 -20.99
C CYS A 194 18.12 -5.98 -19.80
N VAL A 195 18.93 -6.10 -18.74
CA VAL A 195 18.86 -5.25 -17.55
C VAL A 195 20.14 -4.42 -17.46
N TYR A 196 19.99 -3.09 -17.53
CA TYR A 196 21.07 -2.16 -17.18
C TYR A 196 20.91 -1.77 -15.71
N ALA A 197 21.91 -2.03 -14.88
CA ALA A 197 21.88 -1.70 -13.46
C ALA A 197 23.07 -0.80 -13.11
N MET A 198 22.81 0.27 -12.35
CA MET A 198 23.85 1.22 -11.99
C MET A 198 23.74 1.71 -10.55
N ASP A 199 24.92 2.01 -9.98
CA ASP A 199 25.06 2.62 -8.66
C ASP A 199 26.42 3.33 -8.57
N ILE A 200 26.50 4.44 -7.82
CA ILE A 200 27.75 5.18 -7.61
C ILE A 200 28.70 4.43 -6.66
N GLN A 201 28.18 3.56 -5.80
CA GLN A 201 28.97 2.82 -4.83
C GLN A 201 29.50 1.52 -5.43
N LYS A 202 30.81 1.29 -5.32
CA LYS A 202 31.41 0.01 -5.73
C LYS A 202 30.83 -1.17 -4.93
N ASP A 203 30.63 -0.98 -3.63
CA ASP A 203 30.03 -1.97 -2.74
C ASP A 203 28.64 -2.43 -3.22
N ALA A 204 27.82 -1.53 -3.78
CA ALA A 204 26.52 -1.86 -4.34
C ALA A 204 26.66 -2.73 -5.60
N ILE A 205 27.60 -2.37 -6.49
CA ILE A 205 27.89 -3.16 -7.69
C ILE A 205 28.41 -4.55 -7.33
N GLU A 206 29.31 -4.65 -6.35
CA GLU A 206 29.82 -5.92 -5.85
C GLU A 206 28.73 -6.76 -5.19
N SER A 207 27.88 -6.17 -4.33
CA SER A 207 26.75 -6.86 -3.72
C SER A 207 25.75 -7.35 -4.75
N THR A 208 25.47 -6.53 -5.77
CA THR A 208 24.57 -6.90 -6.87
C THR A 208 25.17 -8.06 -7.67
N SER A 209 26.44 -7.97 -8.05
CA SER A 209 27.14 -9.06 -8.75
C SER A 209 27.13 -10.35 -7.95
N TYR A 210 27.42 -10.29 -6.64
CA TYR A 210 27.40 -11.45 -5.76
C TYR A 210 26.01 -12.09 -5.68
N LEU A 211 24.95 -11.28 -5.54
CA LEU A 211 23.58 -11.80 -5.53
C LEU A 211 23.21 -12.49 -6.84
N LEU A 212 23.60 -11.92 -7.98
CA LEU A 212 23.39 -12.50 -9.30
C LEU A 212 24.16 -13.83 -9.44
N ASP A 213 25.41 -13.89 -8.99
CA ASP A 213 26.24 -15.10 -9.03
C ASP A 213 25.67 -16.25 -8.19
N GLN A 214 25.01 -15.94 -7.07
CA GLN A 214 24.36 -16.95 -6.24
C GLN A 214 23.00 -17.43 -6.79
N SER A 215 22.36 -16.61 -7.64
CA SER A 215 20.97 -16.82 -8.02
C SER A 215 20.77 -17.35 -9.44
N LEU A 216 21.80 -17.26 -10.30
CA LEU A 216 21.66 -17.40 -11.76
C LEU A 216 22.75 -18.28 -12.39
N GLY A 217 22.44 -18.83 -13.56
CA GLY A 217 23.42 -19.48 -14.43
C GLY A 217 24.23 -18.47 -15.26
N SER A 218 25.35 -18.91 -15.86
CA SER A 218 26.24 -18.04 -16.63
C SER A 218 25.55 -17.28 -17.79
N LYS A 219 24.57 -17.91 -18.47
CA LYS A 219 23.86 -17.32 -19.61
C LYS A 219 22.90 -16.19 -19.20
N GLU A 220 22.21 -16.35 -18.08
CA GLU A 220 21.30 -15.31 -17.56
C GLU A 220 22.09 -14.09 -17.08
N LYS A 221 23.30 -14.31 -16.55
CA LYS A 221 24.19 -13.23 -16.13
C LYS A 221 24.60 -12.30 -17.27
N GLU A 222 24.78 -12.83 -18.49
CA GLU A 222 25.10 -12.02 -19.69
C GLU A 222 23.99 -11.01 -20.05
N SER A 223 22.77 -11.24 -19.56
CA SER A 223 21.63 -10.34 -19.76
C SER A 223 21.64 -9.14 -18.82
N VAL A 224 22.52 -9.12 -17.81
CA VAL A 224 22.68 -7.99 -16.87
C VAL A 224 23.99 -7.26 -17.12
N LYS A 225 23.90 -5.94 -17.28
CA LYS A 225 25.07 -5.06 -17.42
C LYS A 225 25.14 -4.13 -16.22
N LEU A 226 26.18 -4.31 -15.39
CA LEU A 226 26.41 -3.53 -14.17
C LEU A 226 27.38 -2.37 -14.44
N PHE A 227 27.02 -1.17 -13.98
CA PHE A 227 27.82 0.03 -14.15
C PHE A 227 28.03 0.76 -12.82
N ASN A 228 29.28 0.93 -12.40
CA ASN A 228 29.62 1.80 -11.29
C ASN A 228 29.54 3.27 -11.75
N LEU A 229 28.32 3.79 -11.86
CA LEU A 229 27.99 5.04 -12.53
C LEU A 229 26.83 5.74 -11.83
N CYS A 230 26.83 7.06 -11.82
CA CYS A 230 25.67 7.83 -11.36
C CYS A 230 24.53 7.73 -12.39
N HIS A 231 23.29 7.55 -11.92
CA HIS A 231 22.09 7.55 -12.77
C HIS A 231 21.92 8.80 -13.62
N SER A 232 22.49 9.94 -13.23
CA SER A 232 22.49 11.16 -14.05
C SER A 232 23.22 10.98 -15.40
N LYS A 233 24.05 9.94 -15.52
CA LYS A 233 24.82 9.58 -16.72
C LYS A 233 24.21 8.39 -17.46
N MET A 234 22.94 8.06 -17.21
CA MET A 234 22.24 6.93 -17.83
C MET A 234 22.36 6.92 -19.37
N GLU A 235 22.38 8.08 -20.02
CA GLU A 235 22.49 8.18 -21.48
C GLU A 235 23.85 7.77 -22.04
N GLU A 236 24.89 7.71 -21.20
CA GLU A 236 26.21 7.20 -21.60
C GLU A 236 26.16 5.69 -21.89
N ILE A 237 25.20 4.96 -21.29
CA ILE A 237 25.07 3.51 -21.40
C ILE A 237 23.79 3.06 -22.14
N VAL A 238 22.75 3.88 -22.10
CA VAL A 238 21.48 3.66 -22.80
C VAL A 238 21.21 4.90 -23.67
N PRO A 239 21.66 4.90 -24.93
CA PRO A 239 21.53 6.06 -25.81
C PRO A 239 20.08 6.50 -26.02
N GLU A 240 19.89 7.77 -26.36
CA GLU A 240 18.60 8.31 -26.77
C GLU A 240 17.98 7.47 -27.90
N ASN A 241 16.65 7.27 -27.86
CA ASN A 241 15.89 6.38 -28.76
C ASN A 241 16.14 4.87 -28.57
N SER A 242 16.79 4.46 -27.49
CA SER A 242 16.70 3.07 -27.03
C SER A 242 15.23 2.69 -26.77
N CYS A 243 14.85 1.43 -26.99
CA CYS A 243 13.50 0.94 -26.68
C CYS A 243 13.43 0.42 -25.24
N VAL A 244 13.54 1.31 -24.25
CA VAL A 244 13.46 0.91 -22.83
C VAL A 244 12.00 0.80 -22.41
N ARG A 245 11.59 -0.37 -21.91
CA ARG A 245 10.26 -0.61 -21.36
C ARG A 245 10.08 0.04 -19.99
N MET A 246 11.09 -0.06 -19.14
CA MET A 246 10.97 0.39 -17.76
C MET A 246 12.26 0.96 -17.21
N VAL A 247 12.14 2.02 -16.42
CA VAL A 247 13.22 2.58 -15.60
C VAL A 247 12.76 2.64 -14.15
N ALA A 248 13.45 1.99 -13.22
CA ALA A 248 13.15 2.06 -11.80
C ALA A 248 14.20 2.85 -11.02
N PHE A 249 13.72 3.58 -10.02
CA PHE A 249 14.51 4.32 -9.05
C PHE A 249 14.08 3.93 -7.63
N ASN A 250 15.04 3.72 -6.75
CA ASN A 250 14.84 3.49 -5.33
C ASN A 250 15.66 4.54 -4.57
N LEU A 251 15.06 5.72 -4.40
CA LEU A 251 15.74 6.94 -3.96
C LEU A 251 15.92 6.97 -2.45
N GLY A 252 17.17 7.03 -2.02
CA GLY A 252 17.59 7.02 -0.63
C GLY A 252 19.06 6.66 -0.47
N TYR A 253 19.37 5.81 0.50
CA TYR A 253 20.72 5.29 0.77
C TYR A 253 20.76 3.76 0.64
N LEU A 254 21.96 3.22 0.39
CA LEU A 254 22.22 1.78 0.37
C LEU A 254 21.95 1.12 1.74
N PRO A 255 21.04 0.14 1.85
CA PRO A 255 20.81 -0.57 3.10
C PRO A 255 22.06 -1.34 3.55
N GLY A 256 22.55 -1.05 4.75
CA GLY A 256 23.77 -1.65 5.31
C GLY A 256 25.06 -0.94 4.90
N GLY A 257 24.99 0.02 3.97
CA GLY A 257 26.13 0.82 3.53
C GLY A 257 26.27 2.15 4.30
N ASN A 258 27.12 3.02 3.76
CA ASN A 258 27.34 4.36 4.30
C ASN A 258 26.12 5.27 4.07
N LYS A 259 25.41 5.62 5.15
CA LYS A 259 24.21 6.48 5.11
C LYS A 259 24.47 7.95 4.73
N SER A 260 25.73 8.38 4.64
CA SER A 260 26.05 9.71 4.09
C SER A 260 25.98 9.74 2.57
N VAL A 261 26.01 8.57 1.91
CA VAL A 261 25.86 8.46 0.46
C VAL A 261 24.37 8.25 0.17
N ILE A 262 23.77 9.26 -0.44
CA ILE A 262 22.34 9.31 -0.78
C ILE A 262 22.15 9.70 -2.25
N THR A 263 21.00 9.36 -2.81
CA THR A 263 20.50 10.05 -4.01
C THR A 263 20.24 11.53 -3.70
N VAL A 264 20.43 12.38 -4.71
CA VAL A 264 20.29 13.84 -4.55
C VAL A 264 19.47 14.43 -5.69
N SER A 265 18.70 15.46 -5.36
CA SER A 265 17.70 16.08 -6.25
C SER A 265 18.25 16.44 -7.63
N ASN A 266 19.48 16.98 -7.70
CA ASN A 266 20.08 17.41 -8.97
C ASN A 266 20.35 16.23 -9.92
N THR A 267 20.96 15.15 -9.42
CA THR A 267 21.27 13.98 -10.25
C THR A 267 20.02 13.19 -10.60
N THR A 268 19.04 13.14 -9.69
CA THR A 268 17.74 12.51 -9.92
C THR A 268 16.95 13.23 -11.01
N LEU A 269 16.94 14.56 -11.04
CA LEU A 269 16.29 15.30 -12.14
C LEU A 269 16.92 15.01 -13.51
N LEU A 270 18.25 14.96 -13.58
CA LEU A 270 18.95 14.64 -14.81
C LEU A 270 18.61 13.22 -15.30
N ALA A 271 18.56 12.26 -14.37
CA ALA A 271 18.20 10.88 -14.69
C ALA A 271 16.73 10.72 -15.09
N LEU A 272 15.80 11.47 -14.48
CA LEU A 272 14.38 11.48 -14.88
C LEU A 272 14.20 11.99 -16.31
N LYS A 273 14.93 13.05 -16.67
CA LYS A 273 14.94 13.58 -18.05
C LYS A 273 15.53 12.59 -19.05
N ALA A 274 16.59 11.88 -18.68
CA ALA A 274 17.14 10.79 -19.49
C ALA A 274 16.13 9.65 -19.65
N ALA A 275 15.51 9.22 -18.55
CA ALA A 275 14.48 8.18 -18.53
C ALA A 275 13.31 8.53 -19.47
N GLU A 276 12.81 9.77 -19.44
CA GLU A 276 11.75 10.24 -20.35
C GLU A 276 12.08 10.05 -21.84
N ARG A 277 13.34 10.32 -22.22
CA ARG A 277 13.83 10.24 -23.60
C ARG A 277 14.05 8.82 -24.08
N VAL A 278 14.53 7.92 -23.22
CA VAL A 278 14.78 6.51 -23.58
C VAL A 278 13.55 5.62 -23.43
N LEU A 279 12.51 6.07 -22.72
CA LEU A 279 11.32 5.26 -22.48
C LEU A 279 10.44 5.15 -23.73
N MET A 280 10.10 3.94 -24.12
CA MET A 280 9.19 3.68 -25.24
C MET A 280 7.72 3.98 -24.86
N PRO A 281 6.82 4.22 -25.85
CA PRO A 281 5.38 4.21 -25.61
C PRO A 281 4.91 2.91 -24.94
N GLY A 282 3.99 3.02 -23.98
CA GLY A 282 3.59 1.91 -23.12
C GLY A 282 4.63 1.54 -22.04
N GLY A 283 5.67 2.35 -21.85
CA GLY A 283 6.69 2.14 -20.83
C GLY A 283 6.38 2.83 -19.49
N LEU A 284 7.14 2.47 -18.45
CA LEU A 284 6.95 2.96 -17.08
C LEU A 284 8.25 3.51 -16.47
N ILE A 285 8.16 4.69 -15.86
CA ILE A 285 9.13 5.14 -14.85
C ILE A 285 8.54 4.85 -13.47
N SER A 286 9.24 4.06 -12.66
CA SER A 286 8.82 3.68 -11.31
C SER A 286 9.78 4.24 -10.27
N LEU A 287 9.27 4.93 -9.26
CA LEU A 287 10.07 5.45 -8.17
C LEU A 287 9.54 5.00 -6.82
N VAL A 288 10.44 4.51 -5.97
CA VAL A 288 10.24 4.40 -4.52
C VAL A 288 11.08 5.49 -3.88
N VAL A 289 10.47 6.39 -3.10
CA VAL A 289 11.15 7.56 -2.53
C VAL A 289 11.17 7.49 -1.01
N TYR A 290 12.35 7.32 -0.41
CA TYR A 290 12.54 7.27 1.04
C TYR A 290 12.71 8.67 1.64
N ILE A 291 11.62 9.35 2.00
CA ILE A 291 11.68 10.74 2.50
C ILE A 291 12.16 10.94 3.95
N GLY A 292 12.56 9.86 4.62
CA GLY A 292 12.88 9.86 6.06
C GLY A 292 14.28 10.37 6.41
N HIS A 293 15.12 10.68 5.42
CA HIS A 293 16.51 11.13 5.62
C HIS A 293 16.69 12.60 5.17
N PRO A 294 17.78 13.28 5.61
CA PRO A 294 18.13 14.59 5.11
C PRO A 294 18.23 14.60 3.57
N GLY A 295 17.62 15.59 2.91
CA GLY A 295 17.56 15.68 1.45
C GLY A 295 16.40 14.92 0.79
N GLY A 296 15.78 13.95 1.48
CA GLY A 296 14.75 13.10 0.88
C GLY A 296 13.45 13.84 0.55
N ARG A 297 13.11 14.91 1.28
CA ARG A 297 11.92 15.74 0.99
C ARG A 297 12.16 16.66 -0.19
N GLU A 298 13.36 17.23 -0.28
CA GLU A 298 13.81 18.07 -1.39
C GLU A 298 13.86 17.25 -2.68
N GLU A 299 14.36 16.02 -2.61
CA GLU A 299 14.35 15.08 -3.74
C GLU A 299 12.93 14.68 -4.16
N LEU A 300 12.02 14.39 -3.21
CA LEU A 300 10.61 14.16 -3.54
C LEU A 300 10.00 15.36 -4.28
N GLY A 301 10.28 16.59 -3.85
CA GLY A 301 9.77 17.80 -4.50
C GLY A 301 10.16 17.89 -5.97
N VAL A 302 11.38 17.47 -6.32
CA VAL A 302 11.84 17.38 -7.71
C VAL A 302 11.09 16.31 -8.50
N VAL A 303 10.89 15.13 -7.91
CA VAL A 303 10.12 14.03 -8.55
C VAL A 303 8.68 14.46 -8.84
N GLU A 304 8.03 15.13 -7.88
CA GLU A 304 6.65 15.62 -8.02
C GLU A 304 6.56 16.76 -9.05
N ALA A 305 7.50 17.70 -9.04
CA ALA A 305 7.56 18.79 -10.01
C ALA A 305 7.78 18.26 -11.44
N PHE A 306 8.68 17.28 -11.60
CA PHE A 306 8.93 16.63 -12.89
C PHE A 306 7.67 15.91 -13.40
N GLY A 307 7.09 15.00 -12.59
CA GLY A 307 5.92 14.23 -13.00
C GLY A 307 4.68 15.09 -13.26
N SER A 308 4.46 16.16 -12.49
CA SER A 308 3.34 17.09 -12.72
C SER A 308 3.53 18.00 -13.94
N GLY A 309 4.76 18.16 -14.42
CA GLY A 309 5.07 18.92 -15.63
C GLY A 309 4.92 18.14 -16.94
N LEU A 310 4.74 16.80 -16.87
CA LEU A 310 4.61 15.96 -18.07
C LEU A 310 3.25 16.18 -18.77
N PRO A 311 3.20 16.19 -20.13
CA PRO A 311 1.95 16.37 -20.86
C PRO A 311 0.94 15.27 -20.58
N VAL A 312 -0.26 15.64 -20.11
CA VAL A 312 -1.35 14.69 -19.78
C VAL A 312 -1.86 13.89 -20.99
N SER A 313 -1.62 14.39 -22.21
CA SER A 313 -1.90 13.70 -23.47
C SER A 313 -1.03 12.46 -23.66
N ASP A 314 0.19 12.50 -23.16
CA ASP A 314 1.21 11.47 -23.39
C ASP A 314 1.51 10.65 -22.12
N TRP A 315 1.18 11.16 -20.93
CA TRP A 315 1.57 10.57 -19.66
C TRP A 315 0.42 10.39 -18.66
N VAL A 316 0.57 9.39 -17.78
CA VAL A 316 -0.24 9.20 -16.58
C VAL A 316 0.70 9.10 -15.38
N CYS A 317 0.64 10.08 -14.49
CA CYS A 317 1.48 10.15 -13.30
C CYS A 317 0.64 9.99 -12.04
N CYS A 318 1.03 9.10 -11.13
CA CYS A 318 0.34 8.89 -9.86
C CYS A 318 1.32 8.72 -8.69
N LYS A 319 0.85 9.09 -7.49
CA LYS A 319 1.59 8.99 -6.24
C LYS A 319 0.74 8.29 -5.19
N PHE A 320 1.31 7.28 -4.54
CA PHE A 320 0.70 6.60 -3.39
C PHE A 320 1.34 7.11 -2.11
N GLN A 321 0.51 7.65 -1.23
CA GLN A 321 0.94 8.25 0.03
C GLN A 321 0.06 7.79 1.19
N MET A 322 0.71 7.31 2.25
CA MET A 322 0.05 6.99 3.51
C MET A 322 -0.18 8.27 4.32
N LEU A 323 -1.44 8.62 4.57
CA LEU A 323 -1.79 9.89 5.25
C LEU A 323 -1.32 9.95 6.71
N ASN A 324 -1.32 8.81 7.43
CA ASN A 324 -0.94 8.72 8.83
C ASN A 324 0.46 8.13 9.07
N ARG A 325 1.24 7.89 8.00
CA ARG A 325 2.64 7.42 8.09
C ARG A 325 3.53 8.38 7.28
N PRO A 326 3.83 9.57 7.81
CA PRO A 326 4.43 10.67 7.04
C PRO A 326 5.90 10.47 6.67
N LEU A 327 6.54 9.38 7.13
CA LEU A 327 7.90 8.97 6.77
C LEU A 327 7.93 7.64 5.99
N ALA A 328 6.76 7.07 5.68
CA ALA A 328 6.71 5.87 4.86
C ALA A 328 7.23 6.18 3.44
N PRO A 329 7.89 5.22 2.78
CA PRO A 329 8.32 5.39 1.41
C PRO A 329 7.12 5.67 0.51
N LEU A 330 7.27 6.63 -0.41
CA LEU A 330 6.23 6.96 -1.39
C LEU A 330 6.49 6.21 -2.68
N LEU A 331 5.41 5.72 -3.30
CA LEU A 331 5.46 5.19 -4.66
C LEU A 331 5.01 6.26 -5.63
N VAL A 332 5.80 6.47 -6.68
CA VAL A 332 5.44 7.33 -7.81
C VAL A 332 5.59 6.51 -9.08
N PHE A 333 4.57 6.53 -9.92
CA PHE A 333 4.59 5.90 -11.24
C PHE A 333 4.33 6.97 -12.30
N MET A 334 5.09 6.93 -13.39
CA MET A 334 4.90 7.79 -14.56
C MET A 334 4.84 6.88 -15.80
N PHE A 335 3.62 6.62 -16.28
CA PHE A 335 3.36 5.73 -17.40
C PHE A 335 3.24 6.54 -18.69
N LYS A 336 3.99 6.16 -19.73
CA LYS A 336 3.95 6.77 -21.07
C LYS A 336 2.90 6.05 -21.90
N ARG A 337 1.89 6.76 -22.38
CA ARG A 337 0.76 6.18 -23.12
C ARG A 337 1.24 5.56 -24.43
N GLU A 338 0.57 4.47 -24.84
CA GLU A 338 0.65 3.95 -26.21
C GLU A 338 -0.03 4.98 -27.13
N LYS A 339 0.61 5.35 -28.23
CA LYS A 339 0.06 6.32 -29.20
C LYS A 339 -0.80 5.63 -30.24
#